data_AF-A0A7S4M9K6-F1
#
_entry.id   AF-A0A7S4M9K6-F1
#
_cell.length_a   1.000
_cell.length_b   1.000
_cell.length_c   1.000
_cell.angle_alpha   90.00
_cell.angle_beta   90.00
_cell.angle_gamma   90.00
#
_symmetry.space_group_name_H-M   'P 1'
#
loop_
_entity.id
_entity.type
_entity.pdbx_description
1 polymer ?
#
loop_
_entity_poly.entity_id
_entity_poly.type
_entity_poly.pdbx_seq_one_letter_code
_entity_poly.pdbx_strand_id
1 'polypeptide(L)'
;RSHRAPPRSRPGPAGSELFDPRMSLPRLLLYKIDFSQSFGIVLKPFHGRMVVRSKSPRRVAEYGPSIKPDPGEFLVMINGVYLPKDLDYRQLLGMMKGALRNPPAELVFGEDTDFTGAFRAAESLAAASRAAEGENDANGAGAAVPPPNRIKDGAFVGPTPPRISIRPPRRRHYRLHFSGNFGLVLSQFEGRLVVKGKTPARIREFGEHSKPDLGDVLAAVNGTRVSRGDDSRAVLFLLRGALMSEHPAELVFENDPEFRARFYREELGREV
;
A
#
# COMPACT_ATOMS: atom_id res chain seq x y z
N ARG A 1 14.44 51.80 -37.03
CA ARG A 1 14.03 50.40 -36.78
C ARG A 1 14.56 50.00 -35.41
N SER A 2 13.69 49.99 -34.40
CA SER A 2 14.06 49.73 -33.00
C SER A 2 13.91 48.23 -32.71
N HIS A 3 15.00 47.57 -32.35
CA HIS A 3 15.01 46.15 -31.98
C HIS A 3 14.51 46.01 -30.55
N ARG A 4 13.24 45.59 -30.41
CA ARG A 4 12.58 45.29 -29.14
C ARG A 4 13.12 43.95 -28.63
N ALA A 5 13.87 43.98 -27.54
CA ALA A 5 14.37 42.77 -26.89
C ALA A 5 13.22 41.88 -26.38
N PRO A 6 13.34 40.54 -26.44
CA PRO A 6 12.31 39.63 -25.95
C PRO A 6 12.19 39.69 -24.42
N PRO A 7 10.98 39.44 -23.87
CA PRO A 7 10.76 39.48 -22.44
C PRO A 7 11.53 38.36 -21.73
N ARG A 8 12.30 38.73 -20.70
CA ARG A 8 12.98 37.80 -19.80
C ARG A 8 11.94 36.93 -19.10
N SER A 9 12.06 35.61 -19.28
CA SER A 9 11.31 34.61 -18.53
C SER A 9 11.54 34.81 -17.03
N ARG A 10 10.44 34.91 -16.27
CA ARG A 10 10.49 34.92 -14.80
C ARG A 10 11.06 33.57 -14.33
N PRO A 11 12.03 33.55 -13.40
CA PRO A 11 12.39 32.32 -12.72
C PRO A 11 11.14 31.80 -11.98
N GLY A 12 10.77 30.55 -12.28
CA GLY A 12 9.73 29.86 -11.51
C GLY A 12 10.13 29.74 -10.04
N PRO A 13 9.17 29.58 -9.12
CA PRO A 13 9.47 29.39 -7.71
C PRO A 13 10.38 28.16 -7.56
N ALA A 14 11.50 28.36 -6.86
CA ALA A 14 12.46 27.31 -6.53
C ALA A 14 11.73 26.13 -5.89
N GLY A 15 11.68 25.02 -6.63
CA GLY A 15 11.10 23.78 -6.17
C GLY A 15 12.02 23.11 -5.14
N SER A 16 11.44 22.85 -3.96
CA SER A 16 11.76 21.70 -3.10
C SER A 16 13.23 21.49 -2.70
N GLU A 17 13.82 22.41 -1.95
CA GLU A 17 14.95 22.11 -1.04
C GLU A 17 14.49 22.02 0.42
N LEU A 18 13.33 21.40 0.67
CA LEU A 18 12.83 21.06 2.01
C LEU A 18 12.70 19.54 2.12
N PHE A 19 13.80 18.84 1.84
CA PHE A 19 13.98 17.53 2.44
C PHE A 19 14.30 17.79 3.92
N ASP A 20 13.39 17.45 4.83
CA ASP A 20 13.74 17.30 6.24
C ASP A 20 14.33 15.89 6.41
N PRO A 21 15.66 15.72 6.50
CA PRO A 21 16.28 14.41 6.72
C PRO A 21 15.85 13.73 8.03
N ARG A 22 15.17 14.46 8.95
CA ARG A 22 14.52 13.88 10.14
C ARG A 22 13.25 13.09 9.79
N MET A 23 12.76 13.14 8.55
CA MET A 23 11.69 12.28 8.04
C MET A 23 12.20 10.93 7.49
N SER A 24 13.45 10.55 7.75
CA SER A 24 13.76 9.13 7.83
C SER A 24 13.06 8.57 9.06
N LEU A 25 11.78 8.22 8.95
CA LEU A 25 11.07 7.49 9.99
C LEU A 25 11.58 6.04 9.92
N PRO A 26 12.50 5.59 10.79
CA PRO A 26 12.89 4.18 10.82
C PRO A 26 11.61 3.37 11.01
N ARG A 27 11.42 2.34 10.17
CA ARG A 27 10.24 1.42 10.12
C ARG A 27 9.06 1.85 9.24
N LEU A 28 9.09 3.01 8.58
CA LEU A 28 8.01 3.38 7.66
C LEU A 28 8.17 2.65 6.31
N LEU A 29 7.19 1.83 5.93
CA LEU A 29 7.15 1.22 4.60
C LEU A 29 6.38 2.13 3.65
N LEU A 30 7.07 2.69 2.66
CA LEU A 30 6.45 3.51 1.63
C LEU A 30 6.13 2.67 0.39
N TYR A 31 4.95 2.89 -0.18
CA TYR A 31 4.60 2.30 -1.47
C TYR A 31 3.75 3.25 -2.30
N LYS A 32 3.90 3.13 -3.62
CA LYS A 32 3.25 3.98 -4.63
C LYS A 32 2.07 3.25 -5.27
N ILE A 33 0.99 3.97 -5.53
CA ILE A 33 -0.17 3.48 -6.31
C ILE A 33 -0.58 4.55 -7.32
N ASP A 34 -0.80 4.11 -8.56
CA ASP A 34 -1.33 4.93 -9.64
C ASP A 34 -2.86 4.80 -9.73
N PHE A 35 -3.56 5.93 -9.84
CA PHE A 35 -5.02 6.01 -9.92
C PHE A 35 -5.46 6.68 -11.22
N SER A 36 -6.21 5.96 -12.05
CA SER A 36 -6.59 6.41 -13.39
C SER A 36 -7.90 7.20 -13.43
N GLN A 37 -8.93 6.77 -12.68
CA GLN A 37 -10.28 7.35 -12.79
C GLN A 37 -10.81 7.92 -11.48
N SER A 38 -10.57 7.24 -10.36
CA SER A 38 -10.97 7.68 -9.04
C SER A 38 -10.07 7.07 -7.98
N PHE A 39 -9.96 7.74 -6.84
CA PHE A 39 -9.17 7.19 -5.73
C PHE A 39 -9.90 6.02 -5.04
N GLY A 40 -11.23 6.07 -4.95
CA GLY A 40 -12.01 5.00 -4.31
C GLY A 40 -11.61 4.73 -2.85
N ILE A 41 -11.09 5.74 -2.16
CA ILE A 41 -10.68 5.71 -0.75
C ILE A 41 -11.24 6.93 -0.03
N VAL A 42 -11.49 6.77 1.26
CA VAL A 42 -11.92 7.84 2.17
C VAL A 42 -10.75 8.16 3.07
N LEU A 43 -10.31 9.42 3.08
CA LEU A 43 -9.26 9.91 3.98
C LEU A 43 -9.86 10.61 5.18
N LYS A 44 -9.20 10.53 6.33
CA LYS A 44 -9.55 11.21 7.57
C LYS A 44 -8.30 11.79 8.22
N PRO A 45 -8.32 13.04 8.73
CA PRO A 45 -7.20 13.58 9.50
C PRO A 45 -7.04 12.82 10.82
N PHE A 46 -5.81 12.45 11.16
CA PHE A 46 -5.43 11.81 12.43
C PHE A 46 -3.97 12.14 12.76
N HIS A 47 -3.73 12.71 13.94
CA HIS A 47 -2.40 13.18 14.39
C HIS A 47 -1.62 13.99 13.35
N GLY A 48 -2.30 14.89 12.63
CA GLY A 48 -1.68 15.75 11.61
C GLY A 48 -1.37 15.05 10.29
N ARG A 49 -1.82 13.81 10.08
CA ARG A 49 -1.66 13.06 8.83
C ARG A 49 -3.02 12.71 8.23
N MET A 50 -3.02 12.44 6.93
CA MET A 50 -4.21 12.06 6.18
C MET A 50 -4.25 10.55 6.04
N VAL A 51 -5.15 9.91 6.79
CA VAL A 51 -5.17 8.46 6.99
C VAL A 51 -6.31 7.85 6.20
N VAL A 52 -6.06 6.70 5.58
CA VAL A 52 -7.06 5.90 4.91
C VAL A 52 -8.01 5.35 5.97
N ARG A 53 -9.25 5.80 5.93
CA ARG A 53 -10.32 5.33 6.81
C ARG A 53 -11.01 4.11 6.24
N SER A 54 -11.35 4.14 4.95
CA SER A 54 -12.08 3.06 4.29
C SER A 54 -11.86 3.09 2.78
N LYS A 55 -12.19 1.98 2.12
CA LYS A 55 -12.20 1.82 0.66
C LYS A 55 -13.66 1.88 0.19
N SER A 56 -13.91 2.47 -0.97
CA SER A 56 -15.27 2.49 -1.51
C SER A 56 -15.72 1.07 -1.88
N PRO A 57 -17.03 0.74 -1.76
CA PRO A 57 -17.54 -0.57 -2.15
C PRO A 57 -17.22 -0.91 -3.62
N ARG A 58 -17.26 0.09 -4.51
CA ARG A 58 -16.90 -0.06 -5.92
C ARG A 58 -15.45 -0.51 -6.10
N ARG A 59 -14.49 0.12 -5.40
CA ARG A 59 -13.07 -0.26 -5.48
C ARG A 59 -12.85 -1.67 -4.95
N VAL A 60 -13.53 -2.03 -3.86
CA VAL A 60 -13.45 -3.39 -3.27
C VAL A 60 -14.05 -4.43 -4.21
N ALA A 61 -15.16 -4.13 -4.89
CA ALA A 61 -15.76 -5.02 -5.87
C ALA A 61 -14.86 -5.23 -7.10
N GLU A 62 -14.20 -4.17 -7.56
CA GLU A 62 -13.36 -4.17 -8.76
C GLU A 62 -11.99 -4.84 -8.55
N TYR A 63 -11.33 -4.56 -7.41
CA TYR A 63 -9.95 -4.99 -7.15
C TYR A 63 -9.81 -5.99 -5.99
N GLY A 64 -10.90 -6.29 -5.29
CA GLY A 64 -10.93 -7.16 -4.11
C GLY A 64 -10.67 -6.43 -2.78
N PRO A 65 -10.97 -7.06 -1.63
CA PRO A 65 -10.86 -6.44 -0.31
C PRO A 65 -9.41 -6.18 0.13
N SER A 66 -8.47 -6.97 -0.38
CA SER A 66 -7.04 -6.87 -0.05
C SER A 66 -6.28 -5.83 -0.87
N ILE A 67 -6.96 -5.04 -1.71
CA ILE A 67 -6.32 -3.99 -2.51
C ILE A 67 -5.81 -2.87 -1.62
N LYS A 68 -4.55 -2.45 -1.80
CA LYS A 68 -4.02 -1.27 -1.09
C LYS A 68 -4.67 0.03 -1.60
N PRO A 69 -4.70 1.09 -0.78
CA PRO A 69 -4.22 1.16 0.60
C PRO A 69 -5.20 0.52 1.61
N ASP A 70 -4.69 0.10 2.76
CA ASP A 70 -5.44 -0.45 3.89
C ASP A 70 -5.83 0.62 4.91
N PRO A 71 -6.94 0.41 5.66
CA PRO A 71 -7.30 1.32 6.74
C PRO A 71 -6.19 1.46 7.81
N GLY A 72 -5.86 2.73 8.10
CA GLY A 72 -4.81 3.14 9.03
C GLY A 72 -3.49 3.58 8.38
N GLU A 73 -3.29 3.28 7.10
CA GLU A 73 -2.15 3.79 6.34
C GLU A 73 -2.36 5.25 5.97
N PHE A 74 -1.28 6.02 5.84
CA PHE A 74 -1.38 7.46 5.65
C PHE A 74 -0.76 7.93 4.34
N LEU A 75 -1.35 8.96 3.75
CA LEU A 75 -0.90 9.55 2.51
C LEU A 75 0.30 10.47 2.77
N VAL A 76 1.39 10.22 2.04
CA VAL A 76 2.67 10.91 2.18
C VAL A 76 2.92 11.86 1.01
N MET A 77 2.50 11.48 -0.20
CA MET A 77 2.82 12.21 -1.42
C MET A 77 1.69 12.13 -2.45
N ILE A 78 1.56 13.19 -3.25
CA ILE A 78 0.68 13.25 -4.43
C ILE A 78 1.52 13.76 -5.62
N ASN A 79 1.64 12.97 -6.68
CA ASN A 79 2.38 13.32 -7.91
C ASN A 79 3.78 13.89 -7.63
N GLY A 80 4.59 13.21 -6.82
CA GLY A 80 5.93 13.68 -6.45
C GLY A 80 5.97 14.78 -5.37
N VAL A 81 4.83 15.38 -5.00
CA VAL A 81 4.76 16.46 -4.01
C VAL A 81 4.49 15.88 -2.62
N TYR A 82 5.46 16.03 -1.71
CA TYR A 82 5.30 15.63 -0.31
C TYR A 82 4.23 16.45 0.39
N LEU A 83 3.44 15.77 1.22
CA LEU A 83 2.42 16.39 2.05
C LEU A 83 3.02 16.78 3.40
N PRO A 84 2.96 18.07 3.78
CA PRO A 84 3.40 18.48 5.10
C PRO A 84 2.53 17.82 6.17
N LYS A 85 3.11 17.67 7.37
CA LYS A 85 2.30 17.38 8.55
C LYS A 85 1.36 18.56 8.78
N ASP A 86 0.16 18.27 9.28
CA ASP A 86 -0.89 19.25 9.58
C ASP A 86 -1.43 19.97 8.32
N LEU A 87 -1.28 19.35 7.15
CA LEU A 87 -1.91 19.81 5.92
C LEU A 87 -3.43 19.89 6.11
N ASP A 88 -4.02 21.03 5.75
CA ASP A 88 -5.45 21.23 5.82
C ASP A 88 -6.20 20.27 4.88
N TYR A 89 -7.33 19.74 5.35
CA TYR A 89 -8.12 18.78 4.58
C TYR A 89 -8.67 19.37 3.26
N ARG A 90 -9.05 20.65 3.24
CA ARG A 90 -9.53 21.29 1.99
C ARG A 90 -8.40 21.46 0.99
N GLN A 91 -7.22 21.84 1.46
CA GLN A 91 -6.02 21.91 0.61
C GLN A 91 -5.69 20.55 0.00
N LEU A 92 -5.71 19.48 0.81
CA LEU A 92 -5.53 18.11 0.33
C LEU A 92 -6.54 17.75 -0.76
N LEU A 93 -7.83 18.02 -0.54
CA LEU A 93 -8.87 17.74 -1.54
C LEU A 93 -8.62 18.50 -2.85
N GLY A 94 -8.13 19.74 -2.77
CA GLY A 94 -7.69 20.52 -3.92
C GLY A 94 -6.57 19.82 -4.69
N MET A 95 -5.52 19.36 -3.99
CA MET A 95 -4.39 18.64 -4.57
C MET A 95 -4.83 17.32 -5.22
N MET A 96 -5.63 16.52 -4.53
CA MET A 96 -6.15 15.24 -5.03
C MET A 96 -7.03 15.44 -6.27
N LYS A 97 -7.91 16.44 -6.25
CA LYS A 97 -8.74 16.80 -7.42
C LYS A 97 -7.87 17.26 -8.59
N GLY A 98 -6.82 18.03 -8.32
CA GLY A 98 -5.83 18.44 -9.32
C GLY A 98 -5.11 17.25 -9.95
N ALA A 99 -4.69 16.28 -9.13
CA ALA A 99 -4.00 15.08 -9.59
C ALA A 99 -4.87 14.23 -10.54
N LEU A 100 -6.17 14.10 -10.27
CA LEU A 100 -7.09 13.36 -11.16
C LEU A 100 -7.37 14.06 -12.50
N ARG A 101 -7.06 15.35 -12.65
CA ARG A 101 -7.23 16.03 -13.95
C ARG A 101 -6.21 15.56 -14.98
N ASN A 102 -5.05 15.08 -14.52
CA ASN A 102 -3.96 14.59 -15.36
C ASN A 102 -3.59 13.16 -14.94
N PRO A 103 -4.42 12.16 -15.26
CA PRO A 103 -4.17 10.79 -14.86
C PRO A 103 -2.94 10.20 -15.59
N PRO A 104 -2.25 9.20 -15.00
CA PRO A 104 -2.54 8.62 -13.68
C PRO A 104 -2.13 9.55 -12.53
N ALA A 105 -3.00 9.67 -11.53
CA ALA A 105 -2.67 10.31 -10.27
C ALA A 105 -1.83 9.35 -9.43
N GLU A 106 -0.60 9.72 -9.15
CA GLU A 106 0.34 8.95 -8.35
C GLU A 106 0.17 9.34 -6.88
N LEU A 107 -0.15 8.37 -6.02
CA LEU A 107 -0.19 8.56 -4.58
C LEU A 107 0.85 7.66 -3.90
N VAL A 108 1.57 8.20 -2.93
CA VAL A 108 2.47 7.41 -2.07
C VAL A 108 1.89 7.33 -0.67
N PHE A 109 1.76 6.12 -0.16
CA PHE A 109 1.28 5.84 1.19
C PHE A 109 2.41 5.31 2.06
N GLY A 110 2.30 5.59 3.36
CA GLY A 110 3.15 5.05 4.40
C GLY A 110 2.40 4.06 5.28
N GLU A 111 3.03 2.92 5.53
CA GLU A 111 2.59 1.89 6.45
C GLU A 111 3.51 1.88 7.68
N ASP A 112 2.93 2.21 8.82
CA ASP A 112 3.56 2.17 10.15
C ASP A 112 2.64 1.37 11.06
N THR A 113 3.15 0.28 11.63
CA THR A 113 2.35 -0.67 12.42
C THR A 113 1.78 -0.04 13.68
N ASP A 114 2.55 0.81 14.35
CA ASP A 114 2.18 1.42 15.62
C ASP A 114 1.13 2.52 15.37
N PHE A 115 1.37 3.35 14.36
CA PHE A 115 0.42 4.39 13.93
C PHE A 115 -0.90 3.79 13.44
N THR A 116 -0.83 2.72 12.63
CA THR A 116 -2.00 1.99 12.13
C THR A 116 -2.80 1.38 13.28
N GLY A 117 -2.11 0.78 14.26
CA GLY A 117 -2.71 0.23 15.47
C GLY A 117 -3.46 1.31 16.28
N ALA A 118 -2.81 2.45 16.51
CA ALA A 118 -3.39 3.59 17.21
C ALA A 118 -4.64 4.12 16.51
N PHE A 119 -4.61 4.27 15.18
CA PHE A 119 -5.77 4.71 14.40
C PHE A 119 -6.94 3.73 14.51
N ARG A 120 -6.68 2.42 14.37
CA ARG A 120 -7.73 1.40 14.45
C ARG A 120 -8.35 1.32 15.84
N ALA A 121 -7.55 1.45 16.90
CA ALA A 121 -8.04 1.53 18.27
C ALA A 121 -8.97 2.75 18.45
N ALA A 122 -8.56 3.92 17.95
CA ALA A 122 -9.36 5.14 18.02
C ALA A 122 -10.68 5.04 17.24
N GLU A 123 -10.67 4.49 16.01
CA GLU A 123 -11.90 4.28 15.23
C GLU A 123 -12.84 3.25 15.89
N SER A 124 -12.28 2.20 16.52
CA SER A 124 -13.07 1.18 17.21
C SER A 124 -13.76 1.76 18.45
N LEU A 125 -13.05 2.56 19.24
CA LEU A 125 -13.61 3.27 20.38
C LEU A 125 -14.72 4.24 19.93
N ALA A 126 -14.46 5.03 18.89
CA ALA A 126 -15.46 5.96 18.34
C ALA A 126 -16.67 5.23 17.71
N ALA A 127 -16.51 4.00 17.23
CA ALA A 127 -17.63 3.18 16.78
C ALA A 127 -18.46 2.66 17.96
N ALA A 128 -17.81 2.19 19.03
CA ALA A 128 -18.48 1.74 20.24
C ALA A 128 -19.28 2.85 20.93
N SER A 129 -18.71 4.07 21.03
CA SER A 129 -19.43 5.23 21.59
C SER A 129 -20.69 5.58 20.79
N ARG A 130 -20.60 5.57 19.45
CA ARG A 130 -21.77 5.84 18.59
C ARG A 130 -22.85 4.76 18.70
N ALA A 131 -22.45 3.50 18.90
CA ALA A 131 -23.41 2.42 19.13
C ALA A 131 -24.14 2.58 20.47
N ALA A 132 -23.43 2.99 21.52
CA ALA A 132 -24.03 3.24 22.84
C ALA A 132 -24.96 4.45 22.86
N GLU A 133 -24.64 5.51 22.10
CA GLU A 133 -25.51 6.70 21.98
C GLU A 133 -26.76 6.43 21.15
N GLY A 134 -26.65 5.62 20.09
CA GLY A 134 -27.77 5.28 19.21
C GLY A 134 -28.84 4.37 19.81
N GLU A 135 -28.61 3.80 21.00
CA GLU A 135 -29.57 2.92 21.70
C GLU A 135 -30.56 3.70 22.58
N ASN A 136 -30.33 4.99 22.84
CA ASN A 136 -31.20 5.80 23.70
C ASN A 136 -32.34 6.54 22.98
N ASP A 137 -32.31 6.65 21.64
CA ASP A 137 -33.34 7.40 20.88
C ASP A 137 -34.52 6.52 20.40
N ALA A 138 -34.52 5.21 20.69
CA ALA A 138 -35.60 4.30 20.29
C ALA A 138 -36.75 4.16 21.32
N ASN A 139 -36.65 4.80 22.50
CA ASN A 139 -37.71 4.75 23.53
C ASN A 139 -38.73 5.91 23.46
N GLY A 140 -38.74 6.67 22.37
CA GLY A 140 -39.59 7.85 22.16
C GLY A 140 -40.69 7.70 21.11
N ALA A 141 -41.28 6.52 20.93
CA ALA A 141 -42.49 6.37 20.12
C ALA A 141 -43.37 5.23 20.65
N GLY A 142 -44.54 5.59 21.17
CA GLY A 142 -45.57 4.64 21.58
C GLY A 142 -46.01 3.77 20.41
N ALA A 143 -45.51 2.54 20.36
CA ALA A 143 -46.00 1.49 19.47
C ALA A 143 -46.86 0.53 20.30
N ALA A 144 -48.08 0.34 19.84
CA ALA A 144 -49.07 -0.57 20.39
C ALA A 144 -48.47 -1.97 20.64
N VAL A 145 -48.76 -2.51 21.82
CA VAL A 145 -48.43 -3.86 22.26
C VAL A 145 -48.98 -4.88 21.25
N PRO A 146 -48.14 -5.63 20.51
CA PRO A 146 -48.62 -6.80 19.78
C PRO A 146 -48.93 -7.92 20.78
N PRO A 147 -49.98 -8.73 20.55
CA PRO A 147 -50.35 -9.82 21.45
C PRO A 147 -49.24 -10.88 21.53
N PRO A 148 -49.11 -11.57 22.68
CA PRO A 148 -48.04 -12.52 22.92
C PRO A 148 -48.17 -13.75 22.01
N ASN A 149 -47.20 -13.93 21.12
CA ASN A 149 -47.05 -15.18 20.40
C ASN A 149 -46.62 -16.28 21.37
N ARG A 150 -47.49 -17.28 21.48
CA ARG A 150 -47.35 -18.51 22.25
C ARG A 150 -46.12 -19.27 21.76
N ILE A 151 -45.04 -19.23 22.53
CA ILE A 151 -43.82 -20.01 22.29
C ILE A 151 -44.17 -21.49 22.51
N LYS A 152 -44.07 -22.29 21.44
CA LYS A 152 -43.99 -23.75 21.53
C LYS A 152 -42.53 -24.11 21.80
N ASP A 153 -42.33 -25.04 22.73
CA ASP A 153 -41.04 -25.58 23.15
C ASP A 153 -40.18 -26.00 21.94
N GLY A 154 -39.23 -25.15 21.59
CA GLY A 154 -38.24 -25.39 20.56
C GLY A 154 -36.86 -25.28 21.19
N ALA A 155 -36.11 -26.37 21.16
CA ALA A 155 -34.79 -26.50 21.76
C ALA A 155 -33.89 -25.29 21.45
N PHE A 156 -33.30 -24.74 22.50
CA PHE A 156 -32.31 -23.67 22.43
C PHE A 156 -31.06 -24.17 21.70
N VAL A 157 -31.00 -23.95 20.39
CA VAL A 157 -29.77 -24.09 19.61
C VAL A 157 -28.96 -22.83 19.88
N GLY A 158 -28.06 -22.91 20.86
CA GLY A 158 -27.12 -21.83 21.14
C GLY A 158 -26.32 -21.46 19.89
N PRO A 159 -25.91 -20.18 19.73
CA PRO A 159 -25.14 -19.76 18.58
C PRO A 159 -23.85 -20.57 18.51
N THR A 160 -23.72 -21.39 17.46
CA THR A 160 -22.50 -22.14 17.20
C THR A 160 -21.37 -21.11 17.05
N PRO A 161 -20.29 -21.19 17.85
CA PRO A 161 -19.19 -20.24 17.74
C PRO A 161 -18.65 -20.27 16.30
N PRO A 162 -18.38 -19.10 15.70
CA PRO A 162 -17.92 -19.05 14.32
C PRO A 162 -16.63 -19.86 14.19
N ARG A 163 -16.66 -20.89 13.33
CA ARG A 163 -15.44 -21.62 12.94
C ARG A 163 -14.50 -20.64 12.26
N ILE A 164 -13.45 -20.21 12.97
CA ILE A 164 -12.37 -19.40 12.40
C ILE A 164 -11.61 -20.29 11.42
N SER A 165 -11.96 -20.18 10.14
CA SER A 165 -11.20 -20.80 9.06
C SER A 165 -9.92 -19.99 8.85
N ILE A 166 -8.84 -20.42 9.50
CA ILE A 166 -7.48 -19.93 9.21
C ILE A 166 -7.13 -20.45 7.82
N ARG A 167 -7.39 -19.63 6.79
CA ARG A 167 -6.95 -19.96 5.44
C ARG A 167 -5.42 -19.83 5.40
N PRO A 168 -4.69 -20.81 4.82
CA PRO A 168 -3.25 -20.70 4.68
C PRO A 168 -2.90 -19.42 3.91
N PRO A 169 -1.76 -18.78 4.23
CA PRO A 169 -1.34 -17.56 3.58
C PRO A 169 -1.20 -17.80 2.07
N ARG A 170 -2.00 -17.09 1.27
CA ARG A 170 -1.98 -17.21 -0.18
C ARG A 170 -0.72 -16.56 -0.74
N ARG A 171 -0.08 -17.22 -1.70
CA ARG A 171 0.96 -16.65 -2.57
C ARG A 171 0.43 -15.38 -3.23
N ARG A 172 1.19 -14.29 -3.14
CA ARG A 172 0.82 -13.00 -3.75
C ARG A 172 1.86 -12.62 -4.80
N HIS A 173 1.39 -12.32 -6.00
CA HIS A 173 2.22 -11.69 -7.01
C HIS A 173 2.03 -10.17 -6.95
N TYR A 174 3.12 -9.43 -7.07
CA TYR A 174 3.06 -7.98 -7.24
C TYR A 174 4.09 -7.54 -8.28
N ARG A 175 3.80 -6.41 -8.94
CA ARG A 175 4.60 -5.88 -10.05
C ARG A 175 5.30 -4.61 -9.61
N LEU A 176 6.52 -4.42 -10.07
CA LEU A 176 7.32 -3.23 -9.87
C LEU A 176 7.93 -2.80 -11.20
N HIS A 177 7.89 -1.49 -11.48
CA HIS A 177 8.51 -0.91 -12.66
C HIS A 177 9.81 -0.21 -12.27
N PHE A 178 10.87 -0.43 -13.05
CA PHE A 178 12.20 0.12 -12.80
C PHE A 178 12.68 0.90 -14.02
N SER A 179 13.01 2.16 -13.81
CA SER A 179 13.71 3.00 -14.79
C SER A 179 15.19 3.04 -14.45
N GLY A 180 15.99 2.15 -15.06
CA GLY A 180 17.43 2.01 -14.79
C GLY A 180 17.77 0.88 -13.83
N ASN A 181 18.87 1.01 -13.07
CA ASN A 181 19.39 -0.07 -12.23
C ASN A 181 18.37 -0.53 -11.18
N PHE A 182 18.12 -1.84 -11.12
CA PHE A 182 17.20 -2.42 -10.15
C PHE A 182 17.62 -2.16 -8.70
N GLY A 183 18.92 -2.10 -8.43
CA GLY A 183 19.47 -1.99 -7.08
C GLY A 183 19.15 -3.21 -6.19
N LEU A 184 18.94 -4.38 -6.82
CA LEU A 184 18.63 -5.64 -6.15
C LEU A 184 19.82 -6.59 -6.25
N VAL A 185 20.06 -7.34 -5.17
CA VAL A 185 21.00 -8.46 -5.17
C VAL A 185 20.17 -9.73 -5.23
N LEU A 186 20.26 -10.46 -6.34
CA LEU A 186 19.54 -11.71 -6.54
C LEU A 186 20.50 -12.90 -6.32
N SER A 187 19.99 -13.97 -5.71
CA SER A 187 20.71 -15.25 -5.60
C SER A 187 19.79 -16.40 -5.99
N GLN A 188 20.39 -17.53 -6.37
CA GLN A 188 19.63 -18.75 -6.63
C GLN A 188 19.40 -19.51 -5.32
N PHE A 189 18.15 -19.91 -5.05
CA PHE A 189 17.76 -20.73 -3.89
C PHE A 189 16.64 -21.69 -4.32
N GLU A 190 16.77 -22.99 -4.01
CA GLU A 190 15.85 -24.05 -4.45
C GLU A 190 15.50 -24.03 -5.96
N GLY A 191 16.42 -23.57 -6.81
CA GLY A 191 16.24 -23.44 -8.26
C GLY A 191 15.40 -22.24 -8.70
N ARG A 192 15.20 -21.24 -7.82
CA ARG A 192 14.52 -19.97 -8.13
C ARG A 192 15.45 -18.79 -7.86
N LEU A 193 15.23 -17.67 -8.54
CA LEU A 193 15.93 -16.42 -8.24
C LEU A 193 15.17 -15.67 -7.15
N VAL A 194 15.86 -15.37 -6.05
CA VAL A 194 15.32 -14.66 -4.88
C VAL A 194 16.09 -13.39 -4.60
N VAL A 195 15.39 -12.43 -4.00
CA VAL A 195 16.01 -11.20 -3.49
C VAL A 195 16.81 -11.53 -2.22
N LYS A 196 18.13 -11.53 -2.33
CA LYS A 196 19.07 -11.73 -1.21
C LYS A 196 19.40 -10.42 -0.50
N GLY A 197 19.33 -9.31 -1.21
CA GLY A 197 19.72 -8.01 -0.67
C GLY A 197 19.31 -6.85 -1.56
N LYS A 198 19.63 -5.64 -1.08
CA LYS A 198 19.49 -4.39 -1.81
C LYS A 198 20.82 -3.65 -1.82
N THR A 199 21.11 -2.94 -2.91
CA THR A 199 22.32 -2.11 -2.96
C THR A 199 22.20 -0.91 -2.03
N PRO A 200 23.31 -0.35 -1.50
CA PRO A 200 23.26 0.84 -0.66
C PRO A 200 22.59 2.04 -1.32
N ALA A 201 22.73 2.18 -2.65
CA ALA A 201 22.05 3.23 -3.41
C ALA A 201 20.52 3.10 -3.32
N ARG A 202 19.99 1.89 -3.54
CA ARG A 202 18.55 1.61 -3.41
C ARG A 202 18.04 1.83 -1.99
N ILE A 203 18.82 1.43 -0.99
CA ILE A 203 18.47 1.64 0.43
C ILE A 203 18.39 3.12 0.75
N ARG A 204 19.33 3.95 0.27
CA ARG A 204 19.27 5.41 0.46
C ARG A 204 18.06 6.05 -0.22
N GLU A 205 17.71 5.56 -1.41
CA GLU A 205 16.64 6.15 -2.22
C GLU A 205 15.24 5.73 -1.76
N PHE A 206 15.04 4.45 -1.45
CA PHE A 206 13.71 3.88 -1.16
C PHE A 206 13.56 3.35 0.27
N GLY A 207 14.65 3.22 1.03
CA GLY A 207 14.68 2.62 2.36
C GLY A 207 14.99 1.12 2.36
N GLU A 208 15.46 0.62 3.51
CA GLU A 208 15.86 -0.78 3.70
C GLU A 208 14.68 -1.75 3.52
N HIS A 209 13.50 -1.35 3.99
CA HIS A 209 12.26 -2.13 3.95
C HIS A 209 11.43 -1.90 2.68
N SER A 210 11.98 -1.22 1.67
CA SER A 210 11.29 -1.05 0.38
C SER A 210 11.03 -2.40 -0.30
N LYS A 211 10.01 -2.45 -1.17
CA LYS A 211 9.81 -3.62 -2.02
C LYS A 211 10.87 -3.69 -3.13
N PRO A 212 11.23 -4.90 -3.59
CA PRO A 212 10.86 -6.22 -3.05
C PRO A 212 11.52 -6.53 -1.68
N ASP A 213 10.88 -7.37 -0.86
CA ASP A 213 11.46 -7.83 0.40
C ASP A 213 12.56 -8.87 0.15
N LEU A 214 13.39 -9.13 1.16
CA LEU A 214 14.30 -10.27 1.12
C LEU A 214 13.52 -11.58 1.09
N GLY A 215 13.96 -12.52 0.27
CA GLY A 215 13.32 -13.81 0.03
C GLY A 215 12.10 -13.77 -0.90
N ASP A 216 11.69 -12.60 -1.40
CA ASP A 216 10.70 -12.54 -2.49
C ASP A 216 11.31 -13.15 -3.77
N VAL A 217 10.51 -13.92 -4.50
CA VAL A 217 10.96 -14.71 -5.66
C VAL A 217 10.68 -13.91 -6.94
N LEU A 218 11.66 -13.81 -7.84
CA LEU A 218 11.44 -13.25 -9.18
C LEU A 218 10.61 -14.23 -10.02
N ALA A 219 9.40 -13.82 -10.39
CA ALA A 219 8.42 -14.64 -11.10
C ALA A 219 8.27 -14.27 -12.59
N ALA A 220 8.57 -13.02 -12.98
CA ALA A 220 8.62 -12.63 -14.39
C ALA A 220 9.46 -11.36 -14.62
N VAL A 221 9.95 -11.20 -15.85
CA VAL A 221 10.67 -10.02 -16.37
C VAL A 221 10.03 -9.60 -17.69
N ASN A 222 9.48 -8.39 -17.78
CA ASN A 222 8.80 -7.84 -18.96
C ASN A 222 7.79 -8.82 -19.58
N GLY A 223 6.93 -9.42 -18.74
CA GLY A 223 5.94 -10.41 -19.16
C GLY A 223 6.49 -11.82 -19.43
N THR A 224 7.81 -12.00 -19.48
CA THR A 224 8.44 -13.32 -19.63
C THR A 224 8.49 -14.01 -18.26
N ARG A 225 7.75 -15.11 -18.11
CA ARG A 225 7.68 -15.87 -16.86
C ARG A 225 9.03 -16.55 -16.57
N VAL A 226 9.46 -16.45 -15.32
CA VAL A 226 10.61 -17.16 -14.76
C VAL A 226 10.09 -18.33 -13.92
N SER A 227 10.48 -19.53 -14.29
CA SER A 227 10.06 -20.78 -13.67
C SER A 227 11.16 -21.37 -12.78
N ARG A 228 10.76 -22.31 -11.91
CA ARG A 228 11.72 -23.06 -11.10
C ARG A 228 12.56 -23.94 -12.02
N GLY A 229 13.88 -23.87 -11.87
CA GLY A 229 14.85 -24.64 -12.66
C GLY A 229 15.34 -23.94 -13.92
N ASP A 230 14.81 -22.75 -14.24
CA ASP A 230 15.35 -21.95 -15.34
C ASP A 230 16.83 -21.65 -15.10
N ASP A 231 17.63 -21.69 -16.17
CA ASP A 231 19.05 -21.38 -16.10
C ASP A 231 19.23 -19.93 -15.60
N SER A 232 19.97 -19.78 -14.50
CA SER A 232 20.22 -18.48 -13.88
C SER A 232 20.90 -17.53 -14.86
N ARG A 233 21.73 -18.02 -15.78
CA ARG A 233 22.35 -17.21 -16.83
C ARG A 233 21.31 -16.64 -17.79
N ALA A 234 20.36 -17.46 -18.23
CA ALA A 234 19.28 -17.02 -19.12
C ALA A 234 18.42 -15.93 -18.47
N VAL A 235 18.08 -16.08 -17.19
CA VAL A 235 17.31 -15.05 -16.46
C VAL A 235 18.14 -13.78 -16.25
N LEU A 236 19.45 -13.88 -15.99
CA LEU A 236 20.33 -12.71 -15.93
C LEU A 236 20.42 -11.98 -17.28
N PHE A 237 20.39 -12.71 -18.39
CA PHE A 237 20.28 -12.10 -19.72
C PHE A 237 18.95 -11.37 -19.92
N LEU A 238 17.82 -11.93 -19.47
CA LEU A 238 16.52 -11.25 -19.50
C LEU A 238 16.54 -9.96 -18.69
N LEU A 239 17.08 -10.01 -17.47
CA LEU A 239 17.22 -8.84 -16.60
C LEU A 239 18.11 -7.77 -17.23
N ARG A 240 19.25 -8.17 -17.83
CA ARG A 240 20.13 -7.26 -18.56
C ARG A 240 19.43 -6.64 -19.76
N GLY A 241 18.69 -7.44 -20.54
CA GLY A 241 17.90 -6.94 -21.67
C GLY A 241 16.85 -5.92 -21.23
N ALA A 242 16.18 -6.18 -20.11
CA ALA A 242 15.22 -5.25 -19.53
C ALA A 242 15.87 -3.93 -19.09
N LEU A 243 17.10 -3.96 -18.54
CA LEU A 243 17.85 -2.75 -18.17
C LEU A 243 18.31 -1.91 -19.36
N MET A 244 18.61 -2.56 -20.48
CA MET A 244 19.09 -1.88 -21.69
C MET A 244 17.92 -1.37 -22.56
N SER A 245 16.68 -1.70 -22.21
CA SER A 245 15.50 -1.22 -22.92
C SER A 245 15.28 0.28 -22.67
N GLU A 246 14.75 0.98 -23.67
CA GLU A 246 14.26 2.36 -23.51
C GLU A 246 13.01 2.44 -22.61
N HIS A 247 12.32 1.30 -22.42
CA HIS A 247 11.12 1.22 -21.59
C HIS A 247 11.45 0.80 -20.16
N PRO A 248 10.67 1.26 -19.15
CA PRO A 248 10.81 0.78 -17.79
C PRO A 248 10.67 -0.74 -17.71
N ALA A 249 11.61 -1.38 -17.04
CA ALA A 249 11.59 -2.81 -16.81
C ALA A 249 10.49 -3.17 -15.81
N GLU A 250 9.57 -4.04 -16.19
CA GLU A 250 8.56 -4.62 -15.31
C GLU A 250 9.08 -5.92 -14.71
N LEU A 251 9.25 -5.95 -13.38
CA LEU A 251 9.58 -7.16 -12.65
C LEU A 251 8.37 -7.60 -11.82
N VAL A 252 8.01 -8.87 -11.92
CA VAL A 252 6.96 -9.49 -11.11
C VAL A 252 7.62 -10.35 -10.05
N PHE A 253 7.24 -10.13 -8.80
CA PHE A 253 7.72 -10.89 -7.66
C PHE A 253 6.58 -11.71 -7.04
N GLU A 254 6.91 -12.90 -6.56
CA GLU A 254 6.05 -13.79 -5.78
C GLU A 254 6.47 -13.71 -4.31
N ASN A 255 5.54 -13.29 -3.46
CA ASN A 255 5.63 -13.41 -2.01
C ASN A 255 5.00 -14.76 -1.60
N ASP A 256 5.87 -15.74 -1.33
CA ASP A 256 5.53 -17.03 -0.76
C ASP A 256 6.09 -17.08 0.68
N PRO A 257 5.24 -16.92 1.72
CA PRO A 257 5.71 -16.88 3.11
C PRO A 257 6.43 -18.13 3.57
N GLU A 258 6.02 -19.32 3.09
CA GLU A 258 6.67 -20.58 3.45
C GLU A 258 8.05 -20.68 2.81
N PHE A 259 8.16 -20.32 1.53
CA PHE A 259 9.43 -20.27 0.82
C PHE A 259 10.38 -19.26 1.48
N ARG A 260 9.87 -18.08 1.82
CA ARG A 260 10.62 -17.03 2.48
C ARG A 260 11.12 -17.48 3.85
N ALA A 261 10.28 -18.11 4.67
CA ALA A 261 10.69 -18.64 5.96
C ALA A 261 11.85 -19.65 5.85
N ARG A 262 11.83 -20.54 4.84
CA ARG A 262 12.95 -21.44 4.55
C ARG A 262 14.21 -20.69 4.13
N PHE A 263 14.09 -19.75 3.20
CA PHE A 263 15.21 -18.92 2.75
C PHE A 263 15.93 -18.21 3.91
N TYR A 264 15.18 -17.57 4.82
CA TYR A 264 15.79 -16.90 5.96
C TYR A 264 16.49 -17.87 6.92
N ARG A 265 15.89 -19.04 7.17
CA ARG A 265 16.48 -20.06 8.04
C ARG A 265 17.79 -20.59 7.48
N GLU A 266 17.82 -20.92 6.19
CA GLU A 266 18.93 -21.61 5.56
C GLU A 266 20.03 -20.67 5.06
N GLU A 267 19.67 -19.56 4.39
CA GLU A 267 20.66 -18.66 3.77
C GLU A 267 21.10 -17.51 4.68
N LEU A 268 20.22 -17.05 5.58
CA LEU A 268 20.51 -15.93 6.46
C LEU A 268 20.85 -16.36 7.89
N GLY A 269 20.64 -17.63 8.24
CA GLY A 269 20.83 -18.14 9.60
C GLY A 269 19.96 -17.42 10.63
N ARG A 270 18.83 -16.85 10.21
CA ARG A 270 17.91 -16.10 11.07
C ARG A 270 16.62 -16.88 11.23
N GLU A 271 16.17 -17.04 12.47
CA GLU A 271 14.78 -17.44 12.73
C GLU A 271 13.86 -16.24 12.43
N VAL A 272 12.79 -16.49 11.66
CA VAL A 272 11.78 -15.49 11.25
C VAL A 272 10.51 -15.69 12.03
#